data_AF-A0A6A5HGJ7-F1
#
_entry.id   AF-A0A6A5HGJ7-F1
#
_cell.length_a   1.000
_cell.length_b   1.000
_cell.length_c   1.000
_cell.angle_alpha   90.00
_cell.angle_beta   90.00
_cell.angle_gamma   90.00
#
_symmetry.space_group_name_H-M   'P 1'
#
loop_
_entity.id
_entity.type
_entity.pdbx_description
1 polymer ?
#
loop_
_entity_poly.entity_id
_entity_poly.type
_entity_poly.pdbx_seq_one_letter_code
_entity_poly.pdbx_strand_id
1 'polypeptide(L)'
;MIALTITDVFSGVVCQAREEHAKVSHSYTLLTDKFDFLEDKIIYDRMVLTNIVSSLEFEKSQREQELERKQENLQALKETGLQAYGTEKSEGMFDTQESRDKMRDHLNASLLALEKVNDLAIEIENDKKNIDGIFKKLLESKKQLVSITDSLKTCSETIESCRYIKKMLAEKRDEMYSLEFTQKEQVARELIALCEKVMNVRNNSDEFIAFVKEQKNMAAPLKKRGRPPLSEGGAAKRVKAAK
;
A
#
# COMPACT_ATOMS: atom_id res chain seq x y z
N MET A 1 -6.64 65.36 -14.03
CA MET A 1 -6.30 64.22 -14.91
C MET A 1 -5.37 63.17 -14.29
N ILE A 2 -5.08 63.21 -12.97
CA ILE A 2 -4.22 62.19 -12.30
C ILE A 2 -5.05 61.12 -11.55
N ALA A 3 -6.32 61.42 -11.22
CA ALA A 3 -7.20 60.51 -10.48
C ALA A 3 -7.80 59.37 -11.34
N LEU A 4 -7.85 59.53 -12.67
CA LEU A 4 -8.45 58.55 -13.58
C LEU A 4 -7.52 57.38 -13.92
N THR A 5 -6.20 57.59 -13.86
CA THR A 5 -5.19 56.56 -14.15
C THR A 5 -4.95 55.59 -12.99
N ILE A 6 -5.20 56.02 -11.75
CA ILE A 6 -5.04 55.15 -10.57
C ILE A 6 -6.18 54.12 -10.52
N THR A 7 -7.43 54.52 -10.76
CA THR A 7 -8.55 53.55 -10.84
C THR A 7 -8.39 52.52 -11.96
N ASP A 8 -7.80 52.89 -13.10
CA ASP A 8 -7.62 51.99 -14.25
C ASP A 8 -6.57 50.91 -13.98
N VAL A 9 -5.40 51.29 -13.44
CA VAL A 9 -4.31 50.34 -13.09
C VAL A 9 -4.71 49.42 -11.94
N PHE A 10 -5.44 49.93 -10.95
CA PHE A 10 -5.93 49.13 -9.81
C PHE A 10 -7.02 48.13 -10.23
N SER A 11 -7.87 48.51 -11.19
CA SER A 11 -8.82 47.56 -11.79
C SER A 11 -8.09 46.44 -12.54
N GLY A 12 -6.97 46.76 -13.20
CA GLY A 12 -6.15 45.83 -13.96
C GLY A 12 -5.57 44.69 -13.12
N VAL A 13 -4.94 45.01 -11.98
CA VAL A 13 -4.33 43.99 -11.09
C VAL A 13 -5.38 43.06 -10.48
N VAL A 14 -6.53 43.60 -10.07
CA VAL A 14 -7.63 42.80 -9.51
C VAL A 14 -8.27 41.92 -10.60
N CYS A 15 -8.43 42.43 -11.82
CA CYS A 15 -8.91 41.65 -12.97
C CYS A 15 -7.93 40.53 -13.34
N GLN A 16 -6.62 40.81 -13.37
CA GLN A 16 -5.59 39.79 -13.61
C GLN A 16 -5.61 38.70 -12.53
N ALA A 17 -5.73 39.07 -11.25
CA ALA A 17 -5.82 38.11 -10.15
C ALA A 17 -7.06 37.20 -10.27
N ARG A 18 -8.19 37.75 -10.76
CA ARG A 18 -9.40 36.96 -11.06
C ARG A 18 -9.17 35.95 -12.16
N GLU A 19 -8.56 36.37 -13.27
CA GLU A 19 -8.30 35.51 -14.42
C GLU A 19 -7.32 34.39 -14.06
N GLU A 20 -6.22 34.72 -13.36
CA GLU A 20 -5.25 33.72 -12.92
C GLU A 20 -5.86 32.75 -11.91
N HIS A 21 -6.63 33.23 -10.93
CA HIS A 21 -7.38 32.35 -10.03
C HIS A 21 -8.34 31.42 -10.79
N ALA A 22 -9.09 31.94 -11.78
CA ALA A 22 -10.02 31.13 -12.56
C ALA A 22 -9.31 30.04 -13.36
N LYS A 23 -8.19 30.37 -14.02
CA LYS A 23 -7.36 29.42 -14.78
C LYS A 23 -6.80 28.32 -13.86
N VAL A 24 -6.22 28.70 -12.73
CA VAL A 24 -5.64 27.75 -11.77
C VAL A 24 -6.73 26.89 -11.11
N SER A 25 -7.85 27.50 -10.70
CA SER A 25 -8.97 26.77 -10.06
C SER A 25 -9.60 25.73 -10.99
N HIS A 26 -9.78 26.06 -12.27
CA HIS A 26 -10.26 25.10 -13.27
C HIS A 26 -9.25 23.97 -13.48
N SER A 27 -7.97 24.29 -13.63
CA SER A 27 -6.89 23.31 -13.77
C SER A 27 -6.82 22.34 -12.59
N TYR A 28 -7.01 22.83 -11.36
CA TYR A 28 -6.98 22.01 -10.15
C TYR A 28 -8.22 21.14 -9.97
N THR A 29 -9.37 21.57 -10.48
CA THR A 29 -10.57 20.72 -10.49
C THR A 29 -10.32 19.50 -11.37
N LEU A 30 -9.86 19.71 -12.61
CA LEU A 30 -9.49 18.62 -13.51
C LEU A 30 -8.37 17.73 -12.94
N LEU A 31 -7.39 18.32 -12.26
CA LEU A 31 -6.29 17.58 -11.64
C LEU A 31 -6.77 16.71 -10.46
N THR A 32 -7.65 17.26 -9.60
CA THR A 32 -8.21 16.53 -8.45
C THR A 32 -9.05 15.35 -8.95
N ASP A 33 -9.91 15.55 -9.95
CA ASP A 33 -10.74 14.48 -10.53
C ASP A 33 -9.88 13.34 -11.12
N LYS A 34 -8.76 13.69 -11.78
CA LYS A 34 -7.80 12.71 -12.30
C LYS A 34 -7.11 11.92 -11.20
N PHE A 35 -6.72 12.59 -10.11
CA PHE A 35 -6.08 11.90 -9.00
C PHE A 35 -7.06 11.04 -8.21
N ASP A 36 -8.30 11.49 -8.00
CA ASP A 36 -9.35 10.69 -7.37
C ASP A 36 -9.57 9.38 -8.17
N PHE A 37 -9.66 9.46 -9.50
CA PHE A 37 -9.72 8.26 -10.36
C PHE A 37 -8.47 7.37 -10.27
N LEU A 38 -7.28 7.98 -10.19
CA LEU A 38 -6.02 7.25 -10.04
C LEU A 38 -5.94 6.54 -8.69
N GLU A 39 -6.39 7.18 -7.61
CA GLU A 39 -6.47 6.60 -6.26
C GLU A 39 -7.39 5.36 -6.27
N ASP A 40 -8.59 5.46 -6.85
CA ASP A 40 -9.50 4.33 -7.00
C ASP A 40 -8.86 3.16 -7.76
N LYS A 41 -8.16 3.46 -8.86
CA LYS A 41 -7.43 2.45 -9.62
C LYS A 41 -6.33 1.78 -8.79
N ILE A 42 -5.51 2.55 -8.09
CA ILE A 42 -4.42 2.02 -7.26
C ILE A 42 -4.99 1.17 -6.11
N ILE A 43 -6.12 1.58 -5.51
CA ILE A 43 -6.83 0.79 -4.49
C ILE A 43 -7.28 -0.56 -5.06
N TYR A 44 -7.86 -0.55 -6.27
CA TYR A 44 -8.28 -1.77 -6.95
C TYR A 44 -7.09 -2.69 -7.25
N ASP A 45 -6.02 -2.16 -7.83
CA ASP A 45 -4.81 -2.93 -8.16
C ASP A 45 -4.18 -3.53 -6.88
N ARG A 46 -4.15 -2.76 -5.78
CA ARG A 46 -3.71 -3.23 -4.46
C ARG A 46 -4.57 -4.37 -3.93
N MET A 47 -5.90 -4.29 -4.07
CA MET A 47 -6.82 -5.34 -3.65
C MET A 47 -6.59 -6.64 -4.43
N VAL A 48 -6.50 -6.54 -5.76
CA VAL A 48 -6.24 -7.71 -6.63
C VAL A 48 -4.91 -8.37 -6.25
N LEU A 49 -3.86 -7.58 -6.08
CA LEU A 49 -2.55 -8.11 -5.72
C LEU A 49 -2.52 -8.72 -4.32
N THR A 50 -3.25 -8.13 -3.37
CA THR A 50 -3.42 -8.70 -2.02
C THR A 50 -4.06 -10.09 -2.10
N ASN A 51 -5.12 -10.25 -2.90
CA ASN A 51 -5.76 -11.54 -3.10
C ASN A 51 -4.79 -12.56 -3.72
N ILE A 52 -4.00 -12.16 -4.72
CA ILE A 52 -2.96 -13.02 -5.32
C ILE A 52 -1.95 -13.47 -4.27
N VAL A 53 -1.44 -12.55 -3.44
CA VAL A 53 -0.49 -12.88 -2.37
C VAL A 53 -1.12 -13.88 -1.39
N SER A 54 -2.35 -13.64 -0.94
CA SER A 54 -3.04 -14.56 -0.03
C SER A 54 -3.28 -15.94 -0.64
N SER A 55 -3.64 -16.02 -1.92
CA SER A 55 -3.79 -17.29 -2.63
C SER A 55 -2.46 -18.04 -2.74
N LEU A 56 -1.36 -17.35 -3.06
CA LEU A 56 -0.02 -17.96 -3.12
C LEU A 56 0.48 -18.40 -1.74
N GLU A 57 0.19 -17.64 -0.68
CA GLU A 57 0.52 -18.03 0.71
C GLU A 57 -0.22 -19.31 1.11
N PHE A 58 -1.50 -19.39 0.76
CA PHE A 58 -2.31 -20.57 1.00
C PHE A 58 -1.81 -21.78 0.21
N GLU A 59 -1.54 -21.63 -1.09
CA GLU A 59 -1.00 -22.70 -1.94
C GLU A 59 0.36 -23.18 -1.41
N LYS A 60 1.25 -22.26 -1.04
CA LYS A 60 2.55 -22.59 -0.43
C LYS A 60 2.37 -23.43 0.83
N SER A 61 1.48 -23.01 1.74
CA SER A 61 1.21 -23.73 2.99
C SER A 61 0.67 -25.15 2.74
N GLN A 62 -0.27 -25.31 1.80
CA GLN A 62 -0.79 -26.62 1.42
C GLN A 62 0.31 -27.54 0.87
N ARG A 63 1.15 -27.02 -0.02
CA ARG A 63 2.26 -27.76 -0.62
C ARG A 63 3.33 -28.14 0.41
N GLU A 64 3.64 -27.25 1.35
CA GLU A 64 4.59 -27.53 2.44
C GLU A 64 4.08 -28.66 3.35
N GLN A 65 2.79 -28.66 3.70
CA GLN A 65 2.18 -29.76 4.47
C GLN A 65 2.17 -31.08 3.70
N GLU A 66 1.89 -31.05 2.40
CA GLU A 66 1.93 -32.25 1.55
C GLU A 66 3.35 -32.80 1.48
N LEU A 67 4.34 -31.93 1.30
CA LEU A 67 5.76 -32.30 1.29
C LEU A 67 6.20 -32.92 2.62
N GLU A 68 5.76 -32.37 3.75
CA GLU A 68 6.05 -32.90 5.09
C GLU A 68 5.49 -34.32 5.24
N ARG A 69 4.22 -34.55 4.87
CA ARG A 69 3.61 -35.90 4.88
C ARG A 69 4.36 -36.88 3.98
N LYS A 70 4.78 -36.46 2.79
CA LYS A 70 5.58 -37.30 1.89
C LYS A 70 6.95 -37.64 2.49
N GLN A 71 7.59 -36.70 3.18
CA GLN A 71 8.86 -36.94 3.87
C GLN A 71 8.70 -37.93 5.04
N GLU A 72 7.65 -37.79 5.84
CA GLU A 72 7.31 -38.74 6.91
C GLU A 72 7.06 -40.15 6.34
N ASN A 73 6.27 -40.26 5.27
CA ASN A 73 6.01 -41.52 4.58
C ASN A 73 7.29 -42.16 4.02
N LEU A 74 8.18 -41.37 3.44
CA LEU A 74 9.47 -41.85 2.94
C LEU A 74 10.33 -42.40 4.07
N GLN A 75 10.33 -41.74 5.23
CA GLN A 75 11.06 -42.19 6.41
C GLN A 75 10.49 -43.50 6.97
N ALA A 76 9.17 -43.59 7.10
CA ALA A 76 8.49 -44.82 7.52
C ALA A 76 8.76 -46.00 6.58
N LEU A 77 8.74 -45.78 5.26
CA LEU A 77 9.08 -46.80 4.26
C LEU A 77 10.52 -47.28 4.39
N LYS A 78 11.47 -46.35 4.62
CA LYS A 78 12.88 -46.71 4.85
C LYS A 78 13.05 -47.55 6.11
N GLU A 79 12.41 -47.16 7.21
CA GLU A 79 12.46 -47.90 8.48
C GLU A 79 11.83 -49.30 8.36
N THR A 80 10.68 -49.40 7.70
CA THR A 80 10.00 -50.69 7.48
C THR A 80 10.83 -51.61 6.56
N GLY A 81 11.41 -51.06 5.49
CA GLY A 81 12.31 -51.81 4.60
C GLY A 81 13.58 -52.29 5.31
N LEU A 82 14.17 -51.47 6.17
CA LEU A 82 15.33 -51.84 7.01
C LEU A 82 14.99 -52.95 8.01
N GLN A 83 13.81 -52.92 8.62
CA GLN A 83 13.35 -53.97 9.55
C GLN A 83 13.11 -55.30 8.84
N ALA A 84 12.49 -55.28 7.65
CA ALA A 84 12.28 -56.45 6.82
C ALA A 84 13.61 -57.13 6.46
N TYR A 85 14.62 -56.36 6.06
CA TYR A 85 15.95 -56.88 5.71
C TYR A 85 16.75 -57.39 6.92
N GLY A 86 16.51 -56.84 8.12
CA GLY A 86 17.23 -57.18 9.35
C GLY A 86 16.71 -58.41 10.10
N THR A 87 15.53 -58.93 9.75
CA THR A 87 14.90 -60.05 10.47
C THR A 87 15.35 -61.43 10.00
N GLU A 88 15.93 -61.56 8.80
CA GLU A 88 16.52 -62.81 8.31
C GLU A 88 18.03 -62.88 8.62
N LYS A 89 18.38 -63.02 9.91
CA LYS A 89 19.70 -63.57 10.28
C LYS A 89 19.65 -65.08 10.05
N SER A 90 20.21 -65.51 8.93
CA SER A 90 20.24 -66.89 8.47
C SER A 90 21.03 -67.82 9.39
N GLU A 91 20.35 -68.69 10.11
CA GLU A 91 20.86 -70.04 10.38
C GLU A 91 20.23 -70.99 9.35
N GLY A 92 21.00 -71.42 8.33
CA GLY A 92 20.66 -72.57 7.47
C GLY A 92 19.91 -72.35 6.14
N MET A 93 19.96 -71.17 5.50
CA MET A 93 19.00 -70.78 4.45
C MET A 93 19.10 -71.39 3.03
N PHE A 94 19.93 -72.41 2.74
CA PHE A 94 20.06 -72.90 1.34
C PHE A 94 19.88 -74.40 1.10
N ASP A 95 19.56 -75.17 2.14
CA ASP A 95 19.54 -76.63 2.02
C ASP A 95 18.26 -77.20 1.37
N THR A 96 17.19 -76.39 1.24
CA THR A 96 15.91 -76.82 0.67
C THR A 96 15.38 -75.87 -0.42
N GLN A 97 14.61 -76.42 -1.35
CA GLN A 97 13.94 -75.62 -2.40
C GLN A 97 12.98 -74.58 -1.81
N GLU A 98 12.27 -74.92 -0.72
CA GLU A 98 11.36 -74.02 -0.01
C GLU A 98 12.10 -72.79 0.55
N SER A 99 13.32 -72.97 1.08
CA SER A 99 14.14 -71.87 1.59
C SER A 99 14.59 -70.92 0.46
N ARG A 100 14.93 -71.47 -0.71
CA ARG A 100 15.27 -70.68 -1.89
C ARG A 100 14.08 -69.88 -2.43
N ASP A 101 12.88 -70.45 -2.42
CA ASP A 101 11.67 -69.77 -2.87
C ASP A 101 11.28 -68.63 -1.90
N LYS A 102 11.37 -68.85 -0.58
CA LYS A 102 11.18 -67.78 0.43
C LYS A 102 12.16 -66.62 0.25
N MET A 103 13.44 -66.92 0.01
CA MET A 103 14.43 -65.87 -0.23
C MET A 103 14.16 -65.11 -1.53
N ARG A 104 13.68 -65.78 -2.59
CA ARG A 104 13.28 -65.11 -3.84
C ARG A 104 12.10 -64.15 -3.60
N ASP A 105 11.09 -64.59 -2.86
CA ASP A 105 9.95 -63.76 -2.52
C ASP A 105 10.36 -62.55 -1.68
N HIS A 106 11.29 -62.74 -0.75
CA HIS A 106 11.81 -61.66 0.09
C HIS A 106 12.66 -60.64 -0.69
N LEU A 107 13.50 -61.11 -1.62
CA LEU A 107 14.26 -60.25 -2.55
C LEU A 107 13.32 -59.46 -3.47
N ASN A 108 12.29 -60.10 -4.03
CA ASN A 108 11.29 -59.43 -4.86
C ASN A 108 10.52 -58.36 -4.07
N ALA A 109 10.11 -58.67 -2.84
CA ALA A 109 9.46 -57.70 -1.96
C ALA A 109 10.39 -56.52 -1.61
N SER A 110 11.68 -56.78 -1.37
CA SER A 110 12.69 -55.74 -1.12
C SER A 110 12.91 -54.83 -2.33
N LEU A 111 12.97 -55.40 -3.55
CA LEU A 111 13.07 -54.62 -4.80
C LEU A 111 11.86 -53.71 -4.99
N LEU A 112 10.64 -54.23 -4.81
CA LEU A 112 9.41 -53.43 -4.89
C LEU A 112 9.37 -52.29 -3.84
N ALA A 113 9.91 -52.53 -2.64
CA ALA A 113 10.01 -51.50 -1.62
C ALA A 113 11.02 -50.40 -2.02
N LEU A 114 12.17 -50.77 -2.61
CA LEU A 114 13.16 -49.83 -3.11
C LEU A 114 12.62 -48.96 -4.25
N GLU A 115 11.85 -49.55 -5.18
CA GLU A 115 11.18 -48.81 -6.26
C GLU A 115 10.24 -47.73 -5.68
N LYS A 116 9.38 -48.11 -4.72
CA LYS A 116 8.46 -47.17 -4.05
C LYS A 116 9.21 -46.04 -3.33
N VAL A 117 10.33 -46.34 -2.67
CA VAL A 117 11.18 -45.33 -2.01
C VAL A 117 11.78 -44.37 -3.04
N ASN A 118 12.23 -44.87 -4.18
CA ASN A 118 12.82 -44.07 -5.23
C ASN A 118 11.79 -43.15 -5.89
N ASP A 119 10.62 -43.67 -6.24
CA ASP A 119 9.54 -42.88 -6.85
C ASP A 119 9.09 -41.74 -5.93
N LEU A 120 8.88 -42.04 -4.64
CA LEU A 120 8.50 -41.03 -3.64
C LEU A 120 9.61 -39.98 -3.44
N ALA A 121 10.89 -40.36 -3.51
CA ALA A 121 12.01 -39.42 -3.43
C ALA A 121 12.03 -38.44 -4.62
N ILE A 122 11.76 -38.94 -5.83
CA ILE A 122 11.64 -38.11 -7.05
C ILE A 122 10.48 -37.13 -6.92
N GLU A 123 9.32 -37.58 -6.45
CA GLU A 123 8.17 -36.71 -6.20
C GLU A 123 8.50 -35.58 -5.21
N ILE A 124 9.14 -35.92 -4.08
CA ILE A 124 9.56 -34.94 -3.07
C ILE A 124 10.51 -33.89 -3.66
N GLU A 125 11.42 -34.27 -4.55
CA GLU A 125 12.33 -33.32 -5.19
C GLU A 125 11.58 -32.38 -6.15
N ASN A 126 10.62 -32.91 -6.90
CA ASN A 126 9.77 -32.12 -7.79
C ASN A 126 8.89 -31.14 -7.01
N ASP A 127 8.30 -31.59 -5.91
CA ASP A 127 7.47 -30.75 -5.03
C ASP A 127 8.29 -29.61 -4.41
N LYS A 128 9.53 -29.86 -3.99
CA LYS A 128 10.45 -28.81 -3.53
C LYS A 128 10.69 -27.74 -4.59
N LYS A 129 10.99 -28.15 -5.83
CA LYS A 129 11.19 -27.20 -6.95
C LYS A 129 9.95 -26.38 -7.24
N ASN A 130 8.77 -26.98 -7.10
CA ASN A 130 7.49 -26.28 -7.28
C ASN A 130 7.26 -25.24 -6.17
N ILE A 131 7.47 -25.62 -4.90
CA ILE A 131 7.38 -24.70 -3.75
C ILE A 131 8.35 -23.53 -3.90
N ASP A 132 9.58 -23.76 -4.35
CA ASP A 132 10.55 -22.69 -4.65
C ASP A 132 10.03 -21.73 -5.73
N GLY A 133 9.34 -22.24 -6.74
CA GLY A 133 8.67 -21.45 -7.78
C GLY A 133 7.56 -20.56 -7.20
N ILE A 134 6.71 -21.12 -6.33
CA ILE A 134 5.66 -20.38 -5.61
C ILE A 134 6.28 -19.29 -4.73
N PHE A 135 7.35 -19.62 -3.99
CA PHE A 135 8.04 -18.68 -3.11
C PHE A 135 8.62 -17.48 -3.88
N LYS A 136 9.24 -17.73 -5.05
CA LYS A 136 9.75 -16.65 -5.92
C LYS A 136 8.63 -15.72 -6.39
N LYS A 137 7.51 -16.27 -6.86
CA LYS A 137 6.34 -15.47 -7.26
C LYS A 137 5.79 -14.64 -6.10
N LEU A 138 5.69 -15.24 -4.92
CA LEU A 138 5.20 -14.59 -3.71
C LEU A 138 6.12 -13.44 -3.27
N LEU A 139 7.44 -13.62 -3.36
CA LEU A 139 8.40 -12.56 -3.06
C LEU A 139 8.24 -11.37 -4.03
N GLU A 140 8.08 -11.64 -5.32
CA GLU A 140 7.87 -10.61 -6.34
C GLU A 140 6.55 -9.85 -6.13
N SER A 141 5.44 -10.58 -5.93
CA SER A 141 4.13 -9.98 -5.66
C SER A 141 4.15 -9.13 -4.37
N LYS A 142 4.87 -9.56 -3.33
CA LYS A 142 5.03 -8.77 -2.10
C LYS A 142 5.81 -7.47 -2.33
N LYS A 143 6.86 -7.48 -3.14
CA LYS A 143 7.60 -6.26 -3.52
C LYS A 143 6.70 -5.28 -4.28
N GLN A 144 5.93 -5.79 -5.24
CA GLN A 144 4.96 -4.98 -5.97
C GLN A 144 3.89 -4.38 -5.05
N LEU A 145 3.42 -5.14 -4.05
CA LEU A 145 2.44 -4.66 -3.08
C LEU A 145 2.97 -3.50 -2.22
N VAL A 146 4.24 -3.56 -1.81
CA VAL A 146 4.91 -2.45 -1.12
C VAL A 146 4.96 -1.22 -2.01
N SER A 147 5.42 -1.35 -3.25
CA SER A 147 5.50 -0.24 -4.21
C SER A 147 4.14 0.41 -4.50
N ILE A 148 3.09 -0.39 -4.67
CA ILE A 148 1.71 0.10 -4.87
C ILE A 148 1.21 0.82 -3.61
N THR A 149 1.54 0.32 -2.42
CA THR A 149 1.15 0.96 -1.16
C THR A 149 1.84 2.32 -0.99
N ASP A 150 3.12 2.43 -1.32
CA ASP A 150 3.84 3.70 -1.32
C ASP A 150 3.25 4.68 -2.34
N SER A 151 2.93 4.19 -3.55
CA SER A 151 2.30 5.00 -4.60
C SER A 151 0.92 5.51 -4.18
N LEU A 152 0.11 4.67 -3.51
CA LEU A 152 -1.19 5.06 -2.98
C LEU A 152 -1.06 6.18 -1.95
N LYS A 153 -0.08 6.07 -1.04
CA LYS A 153 0.19 7.09 -0.03
C LYS A 153 0.53 8.42 -0.68
N THR A 154 1.45 8.44 -1.65
CA THR A 154 1.82 9.66 -2.37
C THR A 154 0.64 10.25 -3.15
N CYS A 155 -0.16 9.41 -3.81
CA CYS A 155 -1.37 9.84 -4.50
C CYS A 155 -2.35 10.54 -3.54
N SER A 156 -2.64 9.91 -2.41
CA SER A 156 -3.54 10.44 -1.38
C SER A 156 -3.03 11.76 -0.78
N GLU A 157 -1.74 11.85 -0.44
CA GLU A 157 -1.12 13.10 0.04
C GLU A 157 -1.20 14.23 -1.02
N THR A 158 -1.08 13.88 -2.30
CA THR A 158 -1.20 14.82 -3.43
C THR A 158 -2.64 15.32 -3.61
N ILE A 159 -3.63 14.44 -3.49
CA ILE A 159 -5.06 14.80 -3.53
C ILE A 159 -5.41 15.77 -2.40
N GLU A 160 -5.03 15.44 -1.17
CA GLU A 160 -5.26 16.32 -0.02
C GLU A 160 -4.60 17.69 -0.21
N SER A 161 -3.40 17.70 -0.79
CA SER A 161 -2.66 18.92 -1.11
C SER A 161 -3.39 19.76 -2.17
N CYS A 162 -3.93 19.13 -3.22
CA CYS A 162 -4.75 19.79 -4.23
C CYS A 162 -6.01 20.41 -3.62
N ARG A 163 -6.73 19.65 -2.78
CA ARG A 163 -7.93 20.13 -2.07
C ARG A 163 -7.61 21.32 -1.17
N TYR A 164 -6.48 21.29 -0.47
CA TYR A 164 -6.03 22.39 0.39
C TYR A 164 -5.70 23.67 -0.40
N ILE A 165 -4.92 23.57 -1.49
CA ILE A 165 -4.61 24.72 -2.34
C ILE A 165 -5.87 25.33 -2.93
N LYS A 166 -6.79 24.51 -3.43
CA LYS A 166 -8.08 24.98 -3.97
C LYS A 166 -8.86 25.78 -2.93
N LYS A 167 -8.86 25.33 -1.67
CA LYS A 167 -9.47 26.05 -0.55
C LYS A 167 -8.75 27.37 -0.25
N MET A 168 -7.43 27.38 -0.13
CA MET A 168 -6.68 28.61 0.16
C MET A 168 -6.84 29.66 -0.93
N LEU A 169 -6.81 29.26 -2.21
CA LEU A 169 -7.02 30.16 -3.34
C LEU A 169 -8.40 30.82 -3.27
N ALA A 170 -9.45 30.05 -2.91
CA ALA A 170 -10.78 30.58 -2.71
C ALA A 170 -10.87 31.53 -1.51
N GLU A 171 -10.25 31.20 -0.38
CA GLU A 171 -10.20 32.06 0.81
C GLU A 171 -9.49 33.40 0.52
N LYS A 172 -8.35 33.38 -0.20
CA LYS A 172 -7.62 34.59 -0.60
C LYS A 172 -8.39 35.44 -1.61
N ARG A 173 -9.12 34.80 -2.52
CA ARG A 173 -10.05 35.49 -3.41
C ARG A 173 -11.17 36.19 -2.63
N ASP A 174 -11.75 35.53 -1.63
CA ASP A 174 -12.84 36.09 -0.82
C ASP A 174 -12.35 37.23 0.07
N GLU A 175 -11.13 37.12 0.61
CA GLU A 175 -10.42 38.19 1.31
C GLU A 175 -10.22 39.43 0.40
N MET A 176 -9.82 39.23 -0.85
CA MET A 176 -9.70 40.34 -1.81
C MET A 176 -11.03 41.10 -2.01
N TYR A 177 -12.18 40.43 -1.91
CA TYR A 177 -13.48 41.09 -2.08
C TYR A 177 -14.00 41.79 -0.83
N SER A 178 -13.56 41.37 0.35
CA SER A 178 -14.07 41.88 1.64
C SER A 178 -13.33 43.10 2.18
N LEU A 179 -12.13 43.40 1.68
CA LEU A 179 -11.27 44.47 2.20
C LEU A 179 -11.50 45.85 1.57
N GLU A 180 -10.91 46.89 2.15
CA GLU A 180 -10.90 48.26 1.63
C GLU A 180 -9.88 48.45 0.48
N PHE A 181 -10.08 49.48 -0.35
CA PHE A 181 -9.47 49.62 -1.69
C PHE A 181 -7.94 49.43 -1.77
N THR A 182 -7.17 49.91 -0.78
CA THR A 182 -5.70 49.79 -0.75
C THR A 182 -5.20 48.42 -0.30
N GLN A 183 -6.00 47.68 0.46
CA GLN A 183 -5.65 46.32 0.89
C GLN A 183 -5.98 45.29 -0.20
N LYS A 184 -6.94 45.58 -1.09
CA LYS A 184 -7.29 44.70 -2.22
C LYS A 184 -6.14 44.48 -3.19
N GLU A 185 -5.35 45.51 -3.49
CA GLU A 185 -4.25 45.39 -4.45
C GLU A 185 -3.13 44.48 -3.90
N GLN A 186 -2.80 44.63 -2.61
CA GLN A 186 -1.81 43.77 -1.95
C GLN A 186 -2.26 42.30 -1.96
N VAL A 187 -3.52 42.03 -1.61
CA VAL A 187 -4.08 40.67 -1.63
C VAL A 187 -4.18 40.12 -3.06
N ALA A 188 -4.48 40.96 -4.06
CA ALA A 188 -4.48 40.56 -5.47
C ALA A 188 -3.08 40.16 -5.96
N ARG A 189 -2.03 40.90 -5.58
CA ARG A 189 -0.63 40.55 -5.89
C ARG A 189 -0.20 39.25 -5.20
N GLU A 190 -0.58 39.06 -3.94
CA GLU A 190 -0.35 37.79 -3.22
C GLU A 190 -1.07 36.61 -3.90
N LEU A 191 -2.30 36.81 -4.35
CA LEU A 191 -3.08 35.78 -5.05
C LEU A 191 -2.44 35.39 -6.39
N ILE A 192 -1.96 36.36 -7.17
CA ILE A 192 -1.22 36.09 -8.42
C ILE A 192 0.06 35.30 -8.15
N ALA A 193 0.88 35.75 -7.19
CA ALA A 193 2.13 35.06 -6.84
C ALA A 193 1.87 33.62 -6.34
N LEU A 194 0.78 33.42 -5.58
CA LEU A 194 0.36 32.10 -5.13
C LEU A 194 -0.08 31.21 -6.31
N CYS A 195 -0.87 31.75 -7.25
CA CYS A 195 -1.27 31.06 -8.48
C CYS A 195 -0.07 30.64 -9.35
N GLU A 196 0.91 31.53 -9.54
CA GLU A 196 2.13 31.25 -10.31
C GLU A 196 2.99 30.18 -9.63
N LYS A 197 3.22 30.30 -8.31
CA LYS A 197 4.02 29.32 -7.56
C LYS A 197 3.37 27.93 -7.61
N VAL A 198 2.06 27.87 -7.42
CA VAL A 198 1.26 26.63 -7.55
C VAL A 198 1.40 26.02 -8.94
N MET A 199 1.33 26.82 -10.00
CA MET A 199 1.48 26.34 -11.38
C MET A 199 2.89 25.81 -11.70
N ASN A 200 3.92 26.36 -11.06
CA ASN A 200 5.29 25.91 -11.24
C ASN A 200 5.58 24.57 -10.56
N VAL A 201 5.01 24.31 -9.38
CA VAL A 201 5.24 23.06 -8.64
C VAL A 201 4.27 21.93 -9.00
N ARG A 202 3.18 22.20 -9.74
CA ARG A 202 2.11 21.21 -10.02
C ARG A 202 2.56 19.92 -10.72
N ASN A 203 3.69 19.96 -11.43
CA ASN A 203 4.19 18.82 -12.20
C ASN A 203 5.12 17.90 -11.38
N ASN A 204 5.52 18.32 -10.17
CA ASN A 204 6.35 17.52 -9.26
C ASN A 204 5.58 17.32 -7.94
N SER A 205 5.12 16.09 -7.69
CA SER A 205 4.31 15.75 -6.52
C SER A 205 5.03 16.05 -5.20
N ASP A 206 6.34 15.81 -5.13
CA ASP A 206 7.11 15.97 -3.89
C ASP A 206 7.30 17.45 -3.55
N GLU A 207 7.67 18.26 -4.54
CA GLU A 207 7.77 19.71 -4.39
C GLU A 207 6.40 20.34 -4.07
N PHE A 208 5.33 19.84 -4.68
CA PHE A 208 3.97 20.30 -4.43
C PHE A 208 3.51 19.99 -3.00
N ILE A 209 3.74 18.77 -2.53
CA ILE A 209 3.41 18.35 -1.15
C ILE A 209 4.23 19.16 -0.14
N ALA A 210 5.53 19.37 -0.39
CA ALA A 210 6.41 20.16 0.47
C ALA A 210 5.93 21.62 0.57
N PHE A 211 5.60 22.24 -0.57
CA PHE A 211 5.03 23.58 -0.61
C PHE A 211 3.73 23.69 0.19
N VAL A 212 2.81 22.73 0.06
CA VAL A 212 1.56 22.73 0.85
C VAL A 212 1.83 22.59 2.35
N LYS A 213 2.77 21.73 2.75
CA LYS A 213 3.17 21.58 4.15
C LYS A 213 3.74 22.89 4.71
N GLU A 214 4.56 23.59 3.93
CA GLU A 214 5.08 24.93 4.28
C GLU A 214 3.94 25.95 4.49
N GLN A 215 2.97 26.01 3.57
CA GLN A 215 1.81 26.91 3.68
C GLN A 215 0.94 26.60 4.90
N LYS A 216 0.67 25.32 5.19
CA LYS A 216 -0.04 24.89 6.41
C LYS A 216 0.69 25.33 7.68
N ASN A 217 2.02 25.24 7.69
CA ASN A 217 2.85 25.65 8.83
C ASN A 217 2.92 27.17 9.00
N MET A 218 2.85 27.94 7.92
CA MET A 218 2.77 29.41 7.97
C MET A 218 1.38 29.92 8.38
N ALA A 219 0.31 29.15 8.12
CA ALA A 219 -1.05 29.47 8.57
C ALA A 219 -1.33 29.09 10.03
N ALA A 220 -0.61 28.11 10.58
CA ALA A 220 -0.75 27.62 11.97
C ALA A 220 -0.47 28.64 13.10
N PRO A 221 0.42 29.65 12.98
CA PRO A 221 0.67 30.65 14.01
C PRO A 221 -0.49 31.62 14.21
N LEU A 222 -1.36 31.81 13.21
CA LEU A 222 -2.46 32.78 13.24
C LEU A 222 -3.68 32.28 14.04
N LYS A 223 -3.84 30.97 14.22
CA LYS A 223 -4.95 30.39 15.02
C LYS A 223 -4.69 30.30 16.52
N LYS A 224 -3.45 30.52 17.00
CA LYS A 224 -3.12 30.48 18.45
C LYS A 224 -3.30 31.82 19.18
N ARG A 225 -3.52 32.93 18.47
CA ARG A 225 -3.73 34.27 19.07
C ARG A 225 -5.20 34.63 19.38
N GLY A 226 -6.16 33.77 19.02
CA GLY A 226 -7.59 34.03 19.17
C GLY A 226 -8.29 33.30 20.32
N ARG A 227 -7.56 32.74 21.30
CA ARG A 227 -8.19 32.16 22.48
C ARG A 227 -8.21 33.21 23.60
N PRO A 228 -9.38 33.73 24.02
CA PRO A 228 -9.45 34.52 25.25
C PRO A 228 -8.91 33.67 26.41
N PRO A 229 -8.24 34.28 27.41
CA PRO A 229 -7.85 33.53 28.60
C PRO A 229 -9.11 32.92 29.21
N LEU A 230 -9.03 31.62 29.52
CA LEU A 230 -10.05 30.93 30.31
C LEU A 230 -10.22 31.72 31.61
N SER A 231 -11.38 32.35 31.77
CA SER A 231 -11.80 32.94 33.03
C SER A 231 -11.74 31.85 34.10
N GLU A 232 -10.85 32.04 35.07
CA GLU A 232 -10.90 31.31 36.34
C GLU A 232 -12.19 31.70 37.10
N GLY A 233 -12.81 30.70 37.74
CA GLY A 233 -13.98 30.84 38.61
C GLY A 233 -15.28 30.40 37.91
N GLY A 234 -16.06 29.43 38.38
CA GLY A 234 -16.08 28.75 39.67
C GLY A 234 -17.54 28.38 39.97
N ALA A 235 -17.79 27.08 40.15
CA ALA A 235 -18.87 26.45 40.92
C ALA A 235 -20.36 26.79 40.70
N ALA A 236 -21.18 25.74 40.89
CA ALA A 236 -22.64 25.68 41.07
C ALA A 236 -23.47 25.71 39.76
N LYS A 237 -24.46 24.85 39.52
CA LYS A 237 -25.26 24.03 40.43
C LYS A 237 -25.94 22.91 39.63
N ARG A 238 -25.91 21.70 40.17
CA ARG A 238 -26.81 20.59 39.81
C ARG A 238 -28.23 20.97 40.20
N VAL A 239 -29.23 20.75 39.34
CA VAL A 239 -30.60 20.40 39.79
C VAL A 239 -31.20 19.42 38.77
N LYS A 240 -31.49 18.20 39.25
CA LYS A 240 -32.40 17.24 38.64
C LYS A 240 -33.81 17.83 38.62
N ALA A 241 -34.55 17.65 37.55
CA ALA A 241 -36.01 17.59 37.61
C ALA A 241 -36.47 16.39 36.80
N ALA A 242 -36.80 15.32 37.52
CA ALA A 242 -37.74 14.31 37.07
C ALA A 242 -39.09 14.64 37.70
N LYS A 243 -40.12 14.82 36.88
CA LYS A 243 -41.47 14.30 37.10
C LYS A 243 -42.23 14.35 35.80
#